data_AF-A0A7L3SKF9-F1
#
_entry.id   AF-A0A7L3SKF9-F1
#
_cell.length_a   1.000
_cell.length_b   1.000
_cell.length_c   1.000
_cell.angle_alpha   90.00
_cell.angle_beta   90.00
_cell.angle_gamma   90.00
#
_symmetry.space_group_name_H-M   'P 1'
#
loop_
_entity.id
_entity.type
_entity.pdbx_description
1 polymer ?
#
loop_
_entity_poly.entity_id
_entity_poly.type
_entity_poly.pdbx_seq_one_letter_code
_entity_poly.pdbx_strand_id
1 'polypeptide(L)'
;PMALATVHEPMLLLAITEFVANSAAFTYFTAGALERNISSDMLPRRFPLQLKTKSMGLFSPQLQERYPDHPMELRLSARRQPRLFCRPDALHGALFSSAEAFVVLPNATRVPAFLLNIDANVTGKPIITRNRLGGTVSLKG
;
A
#
# COMPACT_ATOMS: atom_id res chain seq x y z
N PRO A 1 -8.31 21.07 -19.84
CA PRO A 1 -9.64 21.72 -19.73
C PRO A 1 -10.72 20.69 -19.36
N MET A 2 -11.37 20.85 -18.20
CA MET A 2 -12.46 19.97 -17.75
C MET A 2 -13.79 20.62 -18.15
N ALA A 3 -14.56 19.99 -19.04
CA ALA A 3 -15.89 20.47 -19.43
C ALA A 3 -16.95 19.76 -18.59
N LEU A 4 -17.89 20.52 -18.00
CA LEU A 4 -18.91 20.00 -17.08
C LEU A 4 -20.28 20.12 -17.75
N ALA A 5 -20.96 18.99 -17.92
CA ALA A 5 -22.32 18.96 -18.46
C ALA A 5 -23.33 19.27 -17.36
N THR A 6 -24.14 20.30 -17.58
CA THR A 6 -25.14 20.83 -16.65
C THR A 6 -26.42 20.00 -16.72
N VAL A 7 -26.61 19.07 -15.79
CA VAL A 7 -27.90 18.41 -15.57
C VAL A 7 -28.19 18.47 -14.07
N HIS A 8 -29.20 19.27 -13.71
CA HIS A 8 -29.53 19.79 -12.37
C HIS A 8 -28.48 20.76 -11.81
N GLU A 9 -28.87 22.03 -11.61
CA GLU A 9 -28.01 23.08 -11.08
C GLU A 9 -27.67 22.83 -9.60
N PRO A 10 -26.48 22.30 -9.27
CA PRO A 10 -26.06 22.20 -7.88
C PRO A 10 -25.67 23.61 -7.39
N MET A 11 -25.92 23.92 -6.12
CA MET A 11 -25.51 25.22 -5.53
C MET A 11 -23.99 25.46 -5.60
N LEU A 12 -23.20 24.39 -5.71
CA LEU A 12 -21.76 24.43 -5.87
C LEU A 12 -21.30 23.29 -6.77
N LEU A 13 -20.45 23.62 -7.75
CA LEU A 13 -19.78 22.64 -8.59
C LEU A 13 -18.28 22.69 -8.31
N LEU A 14 -17.72 21.56 -7.88
CA LEU A 14 -16.30 21.44 -7.55
C LEU A 14 -15.61 20.49 -8.53
N ALA A 15 -14.64 21.01 -9.28
CA ALA A 15 -13.79 20.21 -10.15
C ALA A 15 -12.50 19.83 -9.39
N ILE A 16 -12.29 18.54 -9.16
CA ILE A 16 -11.08 18.01 -8.54
C ILE A 16 -10.24 17.36 -9.62
N THR A 17 -9.02 17.86 -9.80
CA THR A 17 -8.09 17.35 -10.80
C THR A 17 -7.15 16.31 -10.20
N GLU A 18 -6.56 15.49 -11.05
CA GLU A 18 -5.51 14.56 -10.66
C GLU A 18 -4.30 15.26 -10.02
N PHE A 19 -4.09 16.56 -10.30
CA PHE A 19 -3.05 17.36 -9.67
C PHE A 19 -3.20 17.41 -8.14
N VAL A 20 -4.43 17.56 -7.63
CA VAL A 20 -4.68 17.58 -6.18
C VAL A 20 -4.26 16.24 -5.56
N ALA A 21 -4.68 15.12 -6.17
CA ALA A 21 -4.35 13.80 -5.68
C ALA A 21 -2.85 13.48 -5.75
N ASN A 22 -2.18 13.86 -6.86
CA ASN A 22 -0.75 13.67 -7.03
C ASN A 22 0.09 14.56 -6.11
N SER A 23 -0.37 15.77 -5.79
CA SER A 23 0.31 16.65 -4.84
C SER A 23 0.27 16.07 -3.42
N ALA A 24 -0.85 15.49 -3.00
CA ALA A 24 -0.93 14.74 -1.74
C ALA A 24 0.01 13.53 -1.75
N ALA A 25 -0.02 12.72 -2.83
CA ALA A 25 0.86 11.56 -2.96
C ALA A 25 2.35 11.94 -2.90
N PHE A 26 2.73 13.08 -3.50
CA PHE A 26 4.08 13.63 -3.39
C PHE A 26 4.42 13.95 -1.93
N THR A 27 3.60 14.74 -1.25
CA THR A 27 3.85 15.15 0.14
C THR A 27 4.00 13.97 1.09
N TYR A 28 3.09 12.98 1.02
CA TYR A 28 3.18 11.77 1.85
C TYR A 28 4.41 10.93 1.55
N PHE A 29 4.79 10.82 0.26
CA PHE A 29 6.01 10.13 -0.14
C PHE A 29 7.26 10.85 0.39
N THR A 30 7.38 12.16 0.17
CA THR A 30 8.53 12.94 0.62
C THR A 30 8.65 13.03 2.13
N ALA A 31 7.53 12.97 2.85
CA ALA A 31 7.52 12.95 4.31
C ALA A 31 7.93 11.58 4.90
N GLY A 32 8.15 10.55 4.07
CA GLY A 32 8.41 9.18 4.55
C GLY A 32 7.20 8.53 5.23
N ALA A 33 6.00 9.09 5.06
CA ALA A 33 4.78 8.59 5.70
C ALA A 33 4.23 7.32 5.02
N LEU A 34 4.73 6.99 3.83
CA LEU A 34 4.37 5.77 3.08
C LEU A 34 5.27 4.59 3.46
N GLU A 35 5.38 4.32 4.76
CA GLU A 35 6.13 3.20 5.32
C GLU A 35 5.30 2.53 6.42
N ARG A 36 5.34 1.21 6.49
CA ARG A 36 4.63 0.42 7.49
C ARG A 36 5.40 -0.85 7.82
N ASN A 37 5.63 -1.04 9.12
CA ASN A 37 6.13 -2.31 9.63
C ASN A 37 4.95 -3.21 10.00
N ILE A 38 5.01 -4.46 9.55
CA ILE A 38 4.04 -5.51 9.80
C ILE A 38 4.75 -6.62 10.56
N SER A 39 4.39 -6.80 11.81
CA SER A 39 4.91 -7.88 12.66
C SER A 39 3.96 -9.07 12.69
N SER A 40 4.44 -10.23 13.15
CA SER A 40 3.65 -11.45 13.20
C SER A 40 2.38 -11.37 14.05
N ASP A 41 2.32 -10.49 15.05
CA ASP A 41 1.16 -10.29 15.91
C ASP A 41 0.05 -9.46 15.24
N MET A 42 0.38 -8.71 14.18
CA MET A 42 -0.62 -7.96 13.40
C MET A 42 -1.44 -8.85 12.47
N LEU A 43 -0.97 -10.07 12.19
CA LEU A 43 -1.68 -10.99 11.30
C LEU A 43 -2.78 -11.75 12.07
N PRO A 44 -3.99 -11.86 11.49
CA PRO A 44 -5.05 -12.68 12.07
C PRO A 44 -4.58 -14.14 12.24
N ARG A 45 -4.91 -14.77 13.38
CA ARG A 45 -4.56 -16.18 13.64
C ARG A 45 -5.09 -17.17 12.60
N ARG A 46 -6.17 -16.80 11.89
CA ARG A 46 -6.78 -17.61 10.83
C ARG A 46 -6.10 -17.45 9.48
N PHE A 47 -5.17 -16.50 9.33
CA PHE A 47 -4.44 -16.29 8.09
C PHE A 47 -3.45 -17.45 7.88
N PRO A 48 -3.47 -18.13 6.72
CA PRO A 48 -2.68 -19.35 6.50
C PRO A 48 -1.16 -19.08 6.47
N LEU A 49 -0.75 -17.87 6.12
CA LEU A 49 0.65 -17.46 6.02
C LEU A 49 1.03 -16.59 7.21
N GLN A 50 1.33 -17.23 8.34
CA GLN A 50 1.90 -16.52 9.49
C GLN A 50 3.29 -15.97 9.13
N LEU A 51 3.65 -14.79 9.65
CA LEU A 51 4.99 -14.21 9.49
C LEU A 51 5.98 -14.93 10.41
N LYS A 52 6.25 -16.18 10.09
CA LYS A 52 7.24 -17.04 10.74
C LYS A 52 8.05 -17.75 9.68
N THR A 53 9.32 -18.00 9.97
CA THR A 53 10.21 -18.74 9.05
C THR A 53 9.67 -20.14 8.73
N LYS A 54 8.99 -20.77 9.68
CA LYS A 54 8.32 -22.08 9.47
C LYS A 54 7.24 -22.04 8.39
N SER A 55 6.37 -21.03 8.41
CA SER A 55 5.32 -20.84 7.40
C SER A 55 5.90 -20.38 6.07
N MET A 56 6.95 -19.55 6.11
CA MET A 56 7.66 -19.08 4.92
C MET A 56 8.57 -20.14 4.29
N GLY A 57 8.90 -21.21 5.02
CA GLY A 57 9.68 -22.34 4.53
C GLY A 57 9.08 -23.02 3.30
N LEU A 58 7.77 -22.89 3.10
CA LEU A 58 7.09 -23.35 1.87
C LEU A 58 7.56 -22.59 0.61
N PHE A 59 7.91 -21.31 0.76
CA PHE A 59 8.39 -20.48 -0.35
C PHE A 59 9.91 -20.37 -0.39
N SER A 60 10.57 -20.41 0.76
CA SER A 60 12.03 -20.31 0.89
C SER A 60 12.54 -21.31 1.94
N PRO A 61 12.88 -22.55 1.54
CA PRO A 61 13.29 -23.60 2.47
C PRO A 61 14.59 -23.24 3.22
N GLN A 62 15.51 -22.53 2.57
CA GLN A 62 16.76 -22.05 3.16
C GLN A 62 16.54 -21.17 4.40
N LEU A 63 15.42 -20.45 4.46
CA LEU A 63 15.09 -19.58 5.59
C LEU A 63 14.76 -20.40 6.84
N GLN A 64 14.01 -21.49 6.67
CA GLN A 64 13.66 -22.40 7.75
C GLN A 64 14.87 -23.23 8.22
N GLU A 65 15.78 -23.59 7.30
CA GLU A 65 17.03 -24.29 7.65
C GLU A 65 17.97 -23.42 8.49
N ARG A 66 18.14 -22.15 8.10
CA ARG A 66 19.08 -21.23 8.77
C ARG A 66 18.51 -20.60 10.03
N TYR A 67 17.20 -20.35 10.07
CA TYR A 67 16.52 -19.70 11.19
C TYR A 67 15.21 -20.44 11.54
N PRO A 68 15.28 -21.61 12.17
CA PRO A 68 14.10 -22.45 12.40
C PRO A 68 13.10 -21.80 13.36
N ASP A 69 11.84 -21.72 12.94
CA ASP A 69 10.68 -21.24 13.73
C ASP A 69 10.85 -19.86 14.41
N HIS A 70 11.55 -18.94 13.73
CA HIS A 70 11.71 -17.56 14.19
C HIS A 70 10.58 -16.65 13.68
N PRO A 71 10.17 -15.65 14.47
CA PRO A 71 9.24 -14.63 14.02
C PRO A 71 9.87 -13.78 12.92
N MET A 72 9.03 -13.30 12.01
CA MET A 72 9.43 -12.40 10.94
C MET A 72 8.70 -11.06 11.05
N GLU A 73 9.36 -10.02 10.53
CA GLU A 73 8.83 -8.67 10.38
C GLU A 73 8.91 -8.30 8.89
N LEU A 74 7.86 -7.68 8.35
CA LEU A 74 7.82 -7.18 6.98
C LEU A 74 7.75 -5.67 7.00
N ARG A 75 8.76 -5.01 6.43
CA ARG A 75 8.79 -3.56 6.25
C ARG A 75 8.31 -3.21 4.86
N LEU A 76 7.12 -2.64 4.77
CA LEU A 76 6.56 -2.13 3.54
C LEU A 76 6.91 -0.65 3.40
N SER A 77 7.48 -0.23 2.28
CA SER A 77 7.80 1.16 2.00
C SER A 77 7.51 1.52 0.55
N ALA A 78 7.15 2.77 0.28
CA ALA A 78 7.06 3.27 -1.09
C ALA A 78 8.47 3.46 -1.68
N ARG A 79 8.72 2.85 -2.84
CA ARG A 79 9.99 3.04 -3.59
C ARG A 79 9.97 4.33 -4.39
N ARG A 80 8.79 4.72 -4.87
CA ARG A 80 8.57 5.90 -5.71
C ARG A 80 7.22 6.52 -5.37
N GLN A 81 7.08 7.81 -5.69
CA GLN A 81 5.81 8.51 -5.55
C GLN A 81 4.67 7.77 -6.29
N PRO A 82 3.57 7.44 -5.60
CA PRO A 82 2.35 6.96 -6.25
C PRO A 82 1.85 7.95 -7.29
N ARG A 83 1.43 7.44 -8.45
CA ARG A 83 0.82 8.28 -9.51
C ARG A 83 -0.65 7.98 -9.62
N LEU A 84 -1.47 9.02 -9.63
CA LEU A 84 -2.92 8.94 -9.70
C LEU A 84 -3.40 9.66 -10.97
N PHE A 85 -4.38 9.08 -11.65
CA PHE A 85 -4.92 9.58 -12.92
C PHE A 85 -6.44 9.56 -12.86
N CYS A 86 -7.06 10.70 -13.16
CA CYS A 86 -8.51 10.79 -13.23
C CYS A 86 -8.98 10.36 -14.61
N ARG A 87 -9.82 9.32 -14.69
CA ARG A 87 -10.52 8.94 -15.92
C ARG A 87 -12.04 9.05 -15.72
N PRO A 88 -12.83 9.14 -16.81
CA PRO A 88 -14.29 9.27 -16.70
C PRO A 88 -14.97 8.12 -15.94
N ASP A 89 -14.36 6.92 -15.95
CA ASP A 89 -14.87 5.72 -15.29
C ASP A 89 -14.49 5.65 -13.80
N ALA A 90 -13.25 6.00 -13.47
CA ALA A 90 -12.71 5.90 -12.12
C ALA A 90 -11.40 6.70 -11.95
N LEU A 91 -10.98 6.86 -10.70
CA LEU A 91 -9.59 7.19 -10.40
C LEU A 91 -8.74 5.93 -10.59
N HIS A 92 -7.67 6.03 -11.37
CA HIS A 92 -6.68 4.98 -11.53
C HIS A 92 -5.37 5.39 -10.88
N GLY A 93 -4.55 4.44 -10.49
CA GLY A 93 -3.27 4.73 -9.91
C GLY A 93 -2.25 3.61 -10.08
N ALA A 94 -0.98 3.97 -9.92
CA ALA A 94 0.12 3.04 -9.85
C ALA A 94 0.86 3.23 -8.53
N LEU A 95 1.00 2.15 -7.78
CA LEU A 95 1.75 2.05 -6.54
C LEU A 95 3.04 1.28 -6.79
N PHE A 96 4.16 1.84 -6.35
CA PHE A 96 5.48 1.23 -6.45
C PHE A 96 6.04 1.09 -5.03
N SER A 97 5.95 -0.10 -4.45
CA SER A 97 6.40 -0.39 -3.09
C SER A 97 7.46 -1.46 -3.05
N SER A 98 8.13 -1.56 -1.91
CA SER A 98 9.05 -2.63 -1.52
C SER A 98 8.55 -3.23 -0.23
N ALA A 99 8.60 -4.55 -0.14
CA ALA A 99 8.40 -5.29 1.08
C ALA A 99 9.71 -6.01 1.43
N GLU A 100 10.39 -5.51 2.46
CA GLU A 100 11.62 -6.09 2.97
C GLU A 100 11.31 -6.98 4.18
N ALA A 101 11.70 -8.24 4.09
CA ALA A 101 11.44 -9.23 5.13
C ALA A 101 12.66 -9.38 6.03
N PHE A 102 12.43 -9.40 7.34
CA PHE A 102 13.44 -9.60 8.36
C PHE A 102 13.10 -10.80 9.23
N VAL A 103 14.12 -11.59 9.58
CA VAL A 103 14.03 -12.55 10.69
C VAL A 103 14.38 -11.82 11.98
N VAL A 104 13.53 -11.94 12.99
CA VAL A 104 13.77 -11.35 14.31
C VAL A 104 14.38 -12.42 15.21
N LEU A 105 15.65 -12.22 15.57
CA LEU A 105 16.39 -13.11 16.47
C LEU A 105 16.00 -12.87 17.94
N PRO A 106 16.28 -13.82 18.86
CA PRO A 106 15.93 -13.69 20.29
C PRO A 106 16.57 -12.48 20.98
N ASN A 107 17.69 -11.99 20.45
CA ASN A 107 18.39 -10.78 20.90
C ASN A 107 17.80 -9.49 20.31
N ALA A 108 16.58 -9.54 19.75
CA ALA A 108 15.90 -8.45 19.04
C ALA A 108 16.65 -7.91 17.80
N THR A 109 17.67 -8.63 17.32
CA THR A 109 18.38 -8.27 16.08
C THR A 109 17.54 -8.67 14.86
N ARG A 110 17.45 -7.75 13.89
CA ARG A 110 16.74 -7.98 12.62
C ARG A 110 17.74 -8.38 11.55
N VAL A 111 17.60 -9.58 11.02
CA VAL A 111 18.44 -10.07 9.92
C VAL A 111 17.63 -9.99 8.62
N PRO A 112 18.09 -9.23 7.60
CA PRO A 112 17.39 -9.16 6.32
C PRO A 112 17.36 -10.54 5.65
N ALA A 113 16.18 -10.98 5.25
CA ALA A 113 15.94 -12.26 4.60
C ALA A 113 15.85 -12.11 3.08
N PHE A 114 14.93 -11.26 2.60
CA PHE A 114 14.71 -11.00 1.19
C PHE A 114 13.99 -9.66 0.98
N LEU A 115 14.05 -9.14 -0.25
CA LEU A 115 13.37 -7.92 -0.69
C LEU A 115 12.44 -8.24 -1.85
N LEU A 116 11.17 -7.86 -1.74
CA LEU A 116 10.19 -7.95 -2.80
C LEU A 116 9.84 -6.56 -3.33
N ASN A 117 9.93 -6.39 -4.65
CA ASN A 117 9.46 -5.20 -5.33
C ASN A 117 8.02 -5.44 -5.81
N ILE A 118 7.11 -4.57 -5.41
CA ILE A 118 5.67 -4.71 -5.67
C ILE A 118 5.23 -3.49 -6.49
N ASP A 119 4.81 -3.76 -7.72
CA ASP A 119 4.24 -2.76 -8.62
C ASP A 119 2.78 -3.15 -8.89
N ALA A 120 1.86 -2.32 -8.42
CA ALA A 120 0.43 -2.61 -8.44
C ALA A 120 -0.36 -1.46 -9.05
N ASN A 121 -1.31 -1.81 -9.91
CA ASN A 121 -2.31 -0.85 -10.37
C ASN A 121 -3.48 -0.85 -9.40
N VAL A 122 -3.98 0.35 -9.10
CA VAL A 122 -5.14 0.56 -8.25
C VAL A 122 -6.22 1.33 -8.98
N THR A 123 -7.44 1.12 -8.55
CA THR A 123 -8.60 1.89 -8.98
C THR A 123 -9.38 2.34 -7.75
N GLY A 124 -10.11 3.44 -7.87
CA GLY A 124 -10.80 4.03 -6.75
C GLY A 124 -11.93 4.95 -7.20
N LYS A 125 -12.88 5.16 -6.31
CA LYS A 125 -13.98 6.11 -6.52
C LYS A 125 -13.90 7.21 -5.47
N PRO A 126 -13.85 8.49 -5.87
CA PRO A 126 -13.94 9.59 -4.92
C PRO A 126 -15.36 9.65 -4.34
N ILE A 127 -15.45 9.96 -3.04
CA ILE A 127 -16.72 10.07 -2.32
C ILE A 127 -16.65 11.34 -1.47
N ILE A 128 -17.71 12.16 -1.49
CA ILE A 128 -17.83 13.33 -0.62
C ILE A 128 -18.85 13.00 0.46
N THR A 129 -18.39 12.98 1.71
CA THR A 129 -19.25 12.72 2.87
C THR A 129 -18.95 13.75 3.95
N ARG A 130 -19.99 14.44 4.45
CA ARG A 130 -19.86 15.46 5.53
C ARG A 130 -18.75 16.48 5.25
N ASN A 131 -18.76 17.07 4.06
CA ASN A 131 -17.78 18.07 3.59
C ASN A 131 -16.32 17.58 3.57
N ARG A 132 -16.08 16.26 3.58
CA ARG A 132 -14.76 15.66 3.41
C ARG A 132 -14.70 14.92 2.09
N LEU A 133 -13.63 15.16 1.35
CA LEU A 133 -13.26 14.32 0.21
C LEU A 133 -12.58 13.07 0.73
N GLY A 134 -13.19 11.93 0.48
CA GLY A 134 -12.60 10.61 0.67
C GLY A 134 -12.63 9.83 -0.63
N GLY A 135 -12.36 8.54 -0.52
CA GLY A 135 -12.51 7.62 -1.63
C GLY A 135 -12.22 6.19 -1.23
N THR A 136 -12.55 5.28 -2.13
CA THR A 136 -12.16 3.88 -2.03
C THR A 136 -10.88 3.63 -2.82
N VAL A 137 -10.11 2.63 -2.40
CA VAL A 137 -8.96 2.12 -3.13
C VAL A 137 -9.11 0.61 -3.24
N SER A 138 -8.99 0.10 -4.46
CA SER A 138 -9.04 -1.31 -4.78
C SER A 138 -7.84 -1.65 -5.67
N LEU A 139 -7.22 -2.80 -5.42
CA LEU A 139 -6.21 -3.35 -6.33
C LEU A 139 -6.89 -3.81 -7.62
N LYS A 140 -6.29 -3.47 -8.75
CA LYS A 140 -6.71 -3.98 -10.05
C LYS A 140 -5.95 -5.28 -10.30
N GLY A 141 -6.64 -6.40 -10.06
CA GLY A 141 -6.17 -7.75 -10.41
C GLY A 141 -6.26 -8.01 -11.91
#